data_AF-K2A452-F1
#
_entry.id   AF-K2A452-F1
#
_cell.length_a   1.000
_cell.length_b   1.000
_cell.length_c   1.000
_cell.angle_alpha   90.00
_cell.angle_beta   90.00
_cell.angle_gamma   90.00
#
_symmetry.space_group_name_H-M   'P 1'
#
loop_
_entity.id
_entity.type
_entity.pdbx_description
1 polymer ?
#
loop_
_entity_poly.entity_id
_entity_poly.type
_entity_poly.pdbx_seq_one_letter_code
_entity_poly.pdbx_strand_id
1 'polypeptide(L)'
;MQFVLRDKKSQMISIHDLEKMLRQKIKAAKETLTHLKQTLTALNPRNILKRGYSITRNQKTGQLIRHAKEVSPNDMMITQLSDGEILSRVE
;
A
#
# COMPACT_ATOMS: atom_id res chain seq x y z
N MET A 1 4.87 -11.86 -61.07
CA MET A 1 3.82 -11.27 -60.19
C MET A 1 3.42 -12.25 -59.07
N GLN A 2 4.38 -12.79 -58.29
CA GLN A 2 4.09 -13.71 -57.15
C GLN A 2 4.76 -13.27 -55.83
N PHE A 3 5.49 -12.14 -55.83
CA PHE A 3 6.27 -11.72 -54.67
C PHE A 3 5.49 -10.89 -53.63
N VAL A 4 4.32 -10.35 -53.98
CA VAL A 4 3.52 -9.47 -53.10
C VAL A 4 2.59 -10.25 -52.14
N LEU A 5 2.36 -11.54 -52.38
CA LEU A 5 1.49 -12.37 -51.54
C LEU A 5 2.20 -13.01 -50.33
N ARG A 6 3.54 -12.92 -50.27
CA ARG A 6 4.34 -13.52 -49.18
C ARG A 6 4.43 -12.64 -47.94
N ASP A 7 4.18 -11.33 -48.08
CA ASP A 7 4.39 -10.35 -47.02
C ASP A 7 3.15 -10.13 -46.12
N LYS A 8 1.93 -10.37 -46.64
CA LYS A 8 0.69 -10.24 -45.85
C LYS A 8 0.48 -11.31 -44.79
N LYS A 9 1.13 -12.48 -44.91
CA LYS A 9 0.97 -13.60 -43.97
C LYS A 9 1.82 -13.44 -42.71
N SER A 10 2.91 -12.68 -42.79
CA SER A 10 3.77 -12.36 -41.63
C SER A 10 3.18 -11.30 -40.70
N GLN A 11 2.14 -10.56 -41.14
CA GLN A 11 1.45 -9.54 -40.33
C GLN A 11 0.15 -10.04 -39.68
N MET A 12 -0.27 -11.28 -39.94
CA MET A 12 -1.51 -11.80 -39.37
C MET A 12 -1.21 -12.38 -37.99
N ILE A 13 -1.13 -11.51 -36.98
CA ILE A 13 -1.21 -11.92 -35.57
C ILE A 13 -2.48 -12.77 -35.46
N SER A 14 -2.32 -14.06 -35.16
CA SER A 14 -3.48 -14.94 -35.05
C SER A 14 -4.34 -14.44 -33.89
N ILE A 15 -5.67 -14.56 -33.99
CA ILE A 15 -6.57 -14.18 -32.89
C ILE A 15 -6.14 -14.88 -31.58
N HIS A 16 -5.62 -16.10 -31.68
CA HIS A 16 -5.05 -16.84 -30.56
C HIS A 16 -3.85 -16.14 -29.91
N ASP A 17 -2.92 -15.61 -30.70
CA ASP A 17 -1.76 -14.87 -30.19
C ASP A 17 -2.19 -13.54 -29.55
N LEU A 18 -3.13 -12.83 -30.17
CA LEU A 18 -3.69 -11.59 -29.62
C LEU A 18 -4.38 -11.84 -28.28
N GLU A 19 -5.21 -12.89 -28.18
CA GLU A 19 -5.85 -13.27 -26.94
C GLU A 19 -4.83 -13.66 -25.86
N LYS A 20 -3.77 -14.39 -26.23
CA LYS A 20 -2.68 -14.75 -25.30
C LYS A 20 -1.97 -13.50 -24.78
N MET A 21 -1.64 -12.55 -25.65
CA MET A 21 -1.04 -11.27 -25.27
C MET A 21 -1.95 -10.47 -24.35
N LEU A 22 -3.26 -10.42 -24.64
CA LEU A 22 -4.24 -9.74 -23.81
C LEU A 22 -4.35 -10.39 -22.42
N ARG A 23 -4.41 -11.72 -22.37
CA ARG A 23 -4.43 -12.49 -21.10
C ARG A 23 -3.17 -12.23 -20.28
N GLN A 24 -2.00 -12.19 -20.91
CA GLN A 24 -0.74 -11.86 -20.24
C GLN A 24 -0.73 -10.43 -19.70
N LYS A 25 -1.19 -9.43 -20.47
CA LYS A 25 -1.31 -8.05 -20.00
C LYS A 25 -2.26 -7.91 -18.81
N ILE A 26 -3.42 -8.57 -18.86
CA ILE A 26 -4.38 -8.57 -17.75
C ILE A 26 -3.78 -9.24 -16.51
N LYS A 27 -3.08 -10.36 -16.68
CA LYS A 27 -2.39 -11.06 -15.59
C LYS A 27 -1.36 -10.16 -14.92
N ALA A 28 -0.48 -9.53 -15.71
CA ALA A 28 0.54 -8.62 -15.18
C ALA A 28 -0.08 -7.42 -14.44
N ALA A 29 -1.15 -6.83 -14.99
CA ALA A 29 -1.85 -5.73 -14.31
C ALA A 29 -2.46 -6.17 -12.95
N LYS A 30 -3.02 -7.38 -12.87
CA LYS A 30 -3.54 -7.95 -11.62
C LYS A 30 -2.43 -8.20 -10.59
N GLU A 31 -1.28 -8.69 -11.03
CA GLU A 31 -0.11 -8.90 -10.16
C GLU A 31 0.39 -7.58 -9.59
N THR A 32 0.54 -6.55 -10.43
CA THR A 32 0.92 -5.20 -10.00
C THR A 32 -0.07 -4.62 -8.98
N LEU A 33 -1.38 -4.74 -9.24
CA LEU A 33 -2.41 -4.27 -8.30
C LEU A 33 -2.34 -5.01 -6.96
N THR A 34 -2.11 -6.32 -6.99
CA THR A 34 -1.97 -7.14 -5.79
C THR A 34 -0.76 -6.70 -4.96
N HIS A 35 0.38 -6.47 -5.61
CA HIS A 35 1.58 -5.95 -4.97
C HIS A 35 1.36 -4.57 -4.35
N LEU A 36 0.76 -3.64 -5.08
CA LEU A 36 0.45 -2.30 -4.55
C LEU A 36 -0.47 -2.39 -3.33
N LYS A 37 -1.49 -3.24 -3.36
CA LYS A 37 -2.37 -3.47 -2.22
C LYS A 37 -1.63 -4.06 -1.03
N GLN A 38 -0.75 -5.04 -1.24
CA GLN A 38 0.08 -5.63 -0.19
C GLN A 38 1.01 -4.60 0.42
N THR A 39 1.70 -3.79 -0.39
CA THR A 39 2.56 -2.70 0.07
C THR A 39 1.77 -1.67 0.87
N LEU A 40 0.61 -1.23 0.39
CA LEU A 40 -0.26 -0.31 1.11
C LEU A 40 -0.71 -0.90 2.45
N THR A 41 -1.02 -2.20 2.49
CA THR A 41 -1.45 -2.91 3.70
C THR A 41 -0.31 -3.09 4.70
N ALA A 42 0.92 -3.34 4.22
CA ALA A 42 2.11 -3.46 5.03
C ALA A 42 2.56 -2.11 5.61
N LEU A 43 2.41 -1.04 4.83
CA LEU A 43 2.68 0.33 5.25
C LEU A 43 1.53 0.95 6.05
N ASN A 44 0.36 0.31 6.12
CA ASN A 44 -0.76 0.79 6.92
C ASN A 44 -0.49 0.46 8.40
N PRO A 45 -0.18 1.45 9.26
CA PRO A 45 0.11 1.21 10.67
C PRO A 45 -1.07 0.54 11.40
N ARG A 46 -2.27 0.59 10.84
CA ARG A 46 -3.48 -0.01 11.43
C ARG A 46 -3.37 -1.51 11.68
N ASN A 47 -2.63 -2.26 10.86
CA ASN A 47 -2.40 -3.68 11.12
C ASN A 47 -1.48 -3.91 12.32
N ILE A 48 -0.53 -3.00 12.55
CA ILE A 48 0.33 -3.03 13.73
C ILE A 48 -0.49 -2.63 14.96
N LEU A 49 -1.30 -1.58 14.86
CA LEU A 49 -2.18 -1.16 15.96
C LEU A 49 -3.19 -2.25 16.37
N LYS A 50 -3.74 -2.99 15.38
CA LYS A 50 -4.63 -4.14 15.64
C LYS A 50 -3.97 -5.29 16.42
N ARG A 51 -2.63 -5.38 16.44
CA ARG A 51 -1.90 -6.39 17.22
C ARG A 51 -1.72 -6.00 18.69
N GLY A 52 -2.26 -4.85 19.12
CA GLY A 52 -2.18 -4.38 20.50
C GLY A 52 -1.09 -3.34 20.74
N TYR A 53 -0.45 -2.82 19.69
CA TYR A 53 0.45 -1.68 19.78
C TYR A 53 -0.31 -0.35 19.68
N SER A 54 0.30 0.72 20.18
CA SER A 54 -0.23 2.09 20.06
C SER A 54 0.83 3.03 19.48
N ILE A 55 0.36 4.16 18.95
CA ILE A 55 1.21 5.29 18.55
C ILE A 55 0.88 6.46 19.46
N THR A 56 1.86 6.93 20.22
CA THR A 56 1.66 8.06 21.13
C THR A 56 2.37 9.30 20.60
N ARG A 57 1.67 10.45 20.62
CA ARG A 57 2.18 11.74 20.17
C ARG A 57 1.83 12.84 21.16
N ASN A 58 2.69 13.84 21.27
CA ASN A 58 2.41 15.02 22.08
C ASN A 58 1.23 15.79 21.45
N GLN A 59 0.22 16.15 22.25
CA GLN A 59 -1.00 16.77 21.75
C GLN A 59 -0.78 18.18 21.17
N LYS A 60 0.22 18.91 21.68
CA LYS A 60 0.52 20.29 21.24
C LYS A 60 1.39 20.31 19.98
N THR A 61 2.45 19.50 19.96
CA THR A 61 3.46 19.55 18.88
C THR A 61 3.18 18.55 17.77
N GLY A 62 2.38 17.52 18.03
CA GLY A 62 2.18 16.39 17.12
C GLY A 62 3.38 15.46 17.00
N GLN A 63 4.47 15.71 17.74
CA GLN A 63 5.68 14.89 17.68
C GLN A 63 5.43 13.51 18.30
N LEU A 64 5.98 12.48 17.66
CA LEU A 64 5.93 11.11 18.15
C LEU A 64 6.74 10.99 19.44
N ILE A 65 6.15 10.38 20.47
CA ILE A 65 6.82 10.09 21.73
C ILE A 65 7.36 8.67 21.66
N ARG A 66 8.68 8.52 21.66
CA ARG A 66 9.41 7.24 21.62
C ARG A 66 10.04 6.90 22.96
N HIS A 67 10.34 7.89 23.77
CA HIS A 67 10.99 7.72 25.06
C HIS A 67 10.24 8.49 26.15
N ALA A 68 10.13 7.90 27.35
CA ALA A 68 9.43 8.52 28.48
C ALA A 68 10.01 9.89 28.87
N LYS A 69 11.30 10.12 28.65
CA LYS A 69 11.99 11.40 28.91
C LYS A 69 11.57 12.55 27.98
N GLU A 70 10.79 12.27 26.94
CA GLU A 70 10.31 13.27 25.96
C GLU A 70 9.02 13.96 26.42
N VAL A 71 8.47 13.55 27.57
CA VAL A 71 7.29 14.15 28.18
C VAL A 71 7.57 14.55 29.62
N SER A 72 6.87 15.58 30.08
CA SER A 72 6.89 16.06 31.46
C SER A 72 5.54 15.79 32.15
N PRO A 73 5.49 15.76 33.50
CA PRO A 73 4.22 15.72 34.22
C PRO A 73 3.28 16.82 33.75
N ASN A 74 2.00 16.48 33.66
CA ASN A 74 0.91 17.28 33.11
C ASN A 74 0.90 17.48 31.58
N ASP A 75 1.82 16.89 30.83
CA ASP A 75 1.74 16.92 29.37
C ASP A 75 0.53 16.16 28.85
N MET A 76 -0.11 16.74 27.84
CA MET A 76 -1.22 16.10 27.12
C MET A 76 -0.69 15.28 25.95
N MET A 77 -1.16 14.04 25.83
CA MET A 77 -0.76 13.09 24.81
C MET A 77 -1.98 12.53 24.10
N ILE A 78 -1.83 12.29 22.80
CA ILE A 78 -2.79 11.53 22.01
C ILE A 78 -2.20 10.15 21.77
N THR A 79 -2.91 9.11 22.18
CA THR A 79 -2.58 7.72 21.93
C THR A 79 -3.52 7.17 20.87
N GLN A 80 -2.99 6.88 19.69
CA GLN A 80 -3.72 6.29 18.59
C GLN A 80 -3.73 4.76 18.70
N LEU A 81 -4.93 4.21 18.66
CA LEU A 81 -5.24 2.78 18.66
C LEU A 81 -5.79 2.35 17.29
N SER A 82 -6.14 1.07 17.16
CA SER A 82 -6.58 0.49 15.89
C SER A 82 -7.93 1.03 15.38
N ASP A 83 -8.75 1.51 16.31
CA ASP A 83 -10.16 1.86 16.17
C ASP A 83 -10.49 3.26 16.72
N GLY A 84 -9.49 4.02 17.17
CA GLY A 84 -9.72 5.35 17.70
C GLY A 84 -8.48 6.00 18.30
N GLU A 85 -8.71 7.09 19.03
CA GLU A 85 -7.67 7.84 19.74
C GLU A 85 -8.11 8.10 21.17
N ILE A 86 -7.15 8.07 22.09
CA ILE A 86 -7.34 8.40 23.51
C ILE A 86 -6.53 9.66 23.79
N LEU A 87 -7.16 10.62 24.47
CA LEU A 87 -6.48 11.77 25.05
C LEU A 87 -6.12 11.45 26.50
N SER A 88 -4.83 11.55 26.84
CA SER A 88 -4.30 11.25 28.17
C SER A 88 -3.44 12.41 28.68
N ARG A 89 -3.29 12.48 30.01
CA ARG A 89 -2.35 13.38 30.68
C ARG A 89 -1.28 12.54 31.39
N VAL A 90 -0.04 13.01 31.35
CA VAL A 90 1.07 12.42 32.13
C VAL A 90 0.93 12.84 33.59
N GLU A 91 1.06 11.90 34.53
CA GLU A 91 1.06 12.15 35.98
C GLU A 91 2.48 12.10 36.54
#